data_AF-A0A934LWX0-F1
#
_entry.id   AF-A0A934LWX0-F1
#
_cell.length_a   1.000
_cell.length_b   1.000
_cell.length_c   1.000
_cell.angle_alpha   90.00
_cell.angle_beta   90.00
_cell.angle_gamma   90.00
#
_symmetry.space_group_name_H-M   'P 1'
#
loop_
_entity.id
_entity.type
_entity.pdbx_description
1 polymer ?
#
loop_
_entity_poly.entity_id
_entity_poly.type
_entity_poly.pdbx_seq_one_letter_code
_entity_poly.pdbx_strand_id
1 'polypeptide(L)' 'DLITGRGTTVGVPEIRAGRLIAITGIGHRYSARYRVTESTHKINDNGYTTQFTVRMEGSL' A
#
# COMPACT_ATOMS: atom_id res chain seq x y z
N ASP A 1 5.46 -18.07 6.19
CA ASP A 1 4.19 -17.30 6.08
C ASP A 1 4.31 -16.15 5.10
N LEU A 2 3.23 -15.90 4.37
CA LEU A 2 3.10 -14.77 3.45
C LEU A 2 2.74 -13.49 4.22
N ILE A 3 3.58 -12.47 4.18
CA ILE A 3 3.31 -11.18 4.84
C ILE A 3 2.37 -10.34 3.97
N THR A 4 1.23 -9.94 4.53
CA THR A 4 0.26 -9.03 3.93
C THR A 4 0.06 -7.80 4.80
N GLY A 5 -0.58 -6.77 4.24
CA GLY A 5 -0.87 -5.54 4.96
C GLY A 5 -2.01 -4.74 4.34
N ARG A 6 -2.55 -3.81 5.10
CA ARG A 6 -3.52 -2.80 4.64
C ARG A 6 -3.08 -1.42 5.09
N GLY A 7 -3.34 -0.40 4.28
CA GLY A 7 -2.99 0.98 4.59
C GLY A 7 -3.93 1.98 3.92
N THR A 8 -3.94 3.19 4.46
CA THR A 8 -4.68 4.33 3.92
C THR A 8 -3.73 5.52 3.80
N THR A 9 -3.83 6.26 2.69
CA THR A 9 -3.07 7.51 2.48
C THR A 9 -3.97 8.58 1.87
N VAL A 10 -3.51 9.82 1.94
CA VAL A 10 -4.11 10.94 1.19
C VAL A 10 -3.80 10.72 -0.29
N GLY A 11 -4.86 10.54 -1.07
CA GLY A 11 -4.92 10.59 -2.53
C GLY A 11 -3.64 10.37 -3.34
N VAL A 12 -3.19 9.12 -3.49
CA VAL A 12 -2.09 8.75 -4.39
C VAL A 12 -2.65 7.88 -5.54
N PRO A 13 -3.02 8.47 -6.69
CA PRO A 13 -3.61 7.75 -7.84
C PRO A 13 -2.75 6.62 -8.40
N GLU A 14 -1.44 6.64 -8.16
CA GLU A 14 -0.46 5.66 -8.63
C GLU A 14 -0.51 4.36 -7.82
N ILE A 15 -1.10 4.37 -6.63
CA ILE A 15 -1.32 3.16 -5.83
C ILE A 15 -2.50 2.40 -6.44
N ARG A 16 -2.18 1.48 -7.35
CA ARG A 16 -3.14 0.60 -8.04
C ARG A 16 -2.72 -0.85 -7.94
N ALA A 17 -3.69 -1.76 -8.00
CA ALA A 17 -3.42 -3.20 -8.06
C ALA A 17 -2.37 -3.54 -9.14
N GLY A 18 -1.43 -4.42 -8.79
CA GLY A 18 -0.29 -4.81 -9.62
C GLY A 18 0.96 -3.95 -9.44
N ARG A 19 0.85 -2.74 -8.86
CA ARG A 19 2.01 -1.86 -8.64
C ARG A 19 2.88 -2.35 -7.49
N LEU A 20 4.19 -2.14 -7.61
CA LEU A 20 5.15 -2.31 -6.51
C LEU A 20 5.33 -0.98 -5.78
N ILE A 21 5.23 -1.01 -4.46
CA ILE A 21 5.48 0.12 -3.57
C ILE A 21 6.48 -0.26 -2.49
N ALA A 22 7.29 0.70 -2.04
CA ALA A 22 8.14 0.53 -0.88
C ALA A 22 7.36 0.99 0.36
N ILE A 23 7.30 0.14 1.38
CA ILE A 23 6.79 0.53 2.70
C ILE A 23 7.99 0.56 3.64
N THR A 24 8.21 1.68 4.30
CA THR A 24 9.38 1.94 5.15
C THR A 24 8.93 2.55 6.48
N GLY A 25 9.82 2.60 7.47
CA GLY A 25 9.53 3.23 8.76
C GLY A 25 8.65 2.39 9.71
N ILE A 26 8.36 1.14 9.36
CA ILE A 26 7.52 0.22 10.17
C ILE A 26 8.32 -0.94 10.79
N GLY A 27 9.63 -0.73 10.97
CA GLY A 27 10.56 -1.70 11.53
C GLY A 27 11.23 -2.61 10.50
N HIS A 28 12.40 -3.16 10.85
CA HIS A 28 13.28 -3.90 9.93
C HIS A 28 12.59 -5.10 9.26
N ARG A 29 11.76 -5.84 10.00
CA ARG A 29 11.08 -7.03 9.49
C ARG A 29 10.03 -6.73 8.41
N TYR A 30 9.44 -5.53 8.45
CA TYR A 30 8.28 -5.18 7.61
C TYR A 30 8.60 -4.04 6.63
N SER A 31 9.77 -3.42 6.73
CA SER A 31 10.22 -2.44 5.74
C SER A 31 10.73 -3.18 4.50
N ALA A 32 9.97 -3.18 3.42
CA ALA A 32 10.17 -4.05 2.27
C ALA A 32 9.47 -3.52 1.01
N ARG A 33 9.64 -4.22 -0.12
CA ARG A 33 8.83 -4.01 -1.32
C ARG A 33 7.58 -4.85 -1.27
N TYR A 34 6.47 -4.22 -1.59
CA TYR A 34 5.13 -4.78 -1.54
C TYR A 34 4.43 -4.63 -2.88
N ARG A 35 3.73 -5.69 -3.32
CA ARG A 35 2.80 -5.62 -4.44
C ARG A 35 1.43 -5.23 -3.92
N VAL A 36 0.83 -4.20 -4.49
CA VAL A 36 -0.56 -3.82 -4.25
C VAL A 36 -1.45 -4.88 -4.89
N THR A 37 -2.36 -5.46 -4.12
CA THR A 37 -3.31 -6.47 -4.58
C THR A 37 -4.70 -5.88 -4.79
N GLU A 38 -5.02 -4.80 -4.08
CA GLU A 38 -6.31 -4.09 -4.15
C GLU A 38 -6.09 -2.61 -3.81
N SER A 39 -6.86 -1.73 -4.43
CA SER A 39 -6.83 -0.29 -4.18
C SER A 39 -8.23 0.31 -4.34
N THR A 40 -8.67 1.10 -3.36
CA THR A 40 -9.93 1.84 -3.39
C THR A 40 -9.67 3.33 -3.27
N HIS A 41 -10.01 4.06 -4.31
CA HIS A 41 -9.90 5.51 -4.37
C HIS A 41 -11.26 6.14 -4.08
N LYS A 42 -11.34 7.00 -3.08
CA LYS A 42 -12.59 7.68 -2.68
C LYS A 42 -12.39 9.18 -2.63
N ILE A 43 -13.23 9.91 -3.35
CA ILE A 43 -13.31 11.38 -3.34
C ILE A 43 -14.66 11.77 -2.74
N ASN A 44 -14.63 12.61 -1.71
CA ASN A 44 -15.82 13.21 -1.10
C ASN A 44 -15.48 14.59 -0.46
N ASP A 45 -16.40 15.14 0.31
CA ASP A 45 -16.22 16.44 0.98
C ASP A 45 -15.00 16.50 1.93
N ASN A 46 -14.47 15.34 2.35
CA ASN A 46 -13.27 15.22 3.18
C ASN A 46 -11.98 15.04 2.35
N GLY A 47 -12.06 15.24 1.03
CA GLY A 47 -10.95 15.14 0.10
C GLY A 47 -10.78 13.77 -0.54
N TYR A 48 -9.57 13.49 -1.02
CA TYR A 48 -9.23 12.27 -1.74
C TYR A 48 -8.43 11.32 -0.85
N THR A 49 -8.95 10.11 -0.65
CA THR A 49 -8.30 9.03 0.09
C THR A 49 -8.05 7.81 -0.79
N THR A 50 -6.96 7.11 -0.52
CA THR A 50 -6.64 5.82 -1.16
C THR A 50 -6.40 4.78 -0.08
N GLN A 51 -7.24 3.75 -0.07
CA GLN A 51 -7.04 2.55 0.74
C GLN A 51 -6.43 1.47 -0.14
N PHE A 52 -5.53 0.65 0.41
CA PHE A 52 -4.88 -0.40 -0.35
C PHE A 52 -4.59 -1.64 0.49
N THR A 53 -4.60 -2.80 -0.17
CA THR A 53 -4.13 -4.09 0.36
C THR A 53 -2.84 -4.47 -0.36
N VAL A 54 -1.89 -5.04 0.37
CA VAL A 54 -0.57 -5.40 -0.15
C VAL A 54 -0.10 -6.79 0.29
N ARG A 55 0.82 -7.34 -0.49
CA ARG A 55 1.57 -8.56 -0.20
C ARG A 55 3.07 -8.30 -0.37
N MET A 56 3.89 -8.71 0.60
CA MET A 56 5.35 -8.55 0.52
C MET A 56 5.91 -9.42 -0.61
N GLU A 57 6.78 -8.85 -1.44
CA GLU A 57 7.48 -9.58 -2.52
C GLU A 57 8.95 -9.86 -2.19
N GLY A 58 9.58 -9.03 -1.36
CA GLY A 58 10.96 -9.22 -0.91
C GLY A 58 11.48 -8.02 -0.11
N SER A 59 12.54 -8.26 0.67
CA SER A 59 13.25 -7.19 1.40
C SER A 59 13.83 -6.15 0.43
N LEU A 60 13.90 -4.89 0.90
CA LEU A 60 14.45 -3.77 0.13
C LEU A 60 15.94 -3.91 -0.16
#